data_AF-A0A3L6RJ58-F1
#
_entry.id   AF-A0A3L6RJ58-F1
#
_cell.length_a   1.000
_cell.length_b   1.000
_cell.length_c   1.000
_cell.angle_alpha   90.00
_cell.angle_beta   90.00
_cell.angle_gamma   90.00
#
_symmetry.space_group_name_H-M   'P 1'
#
loop_
_entity.id
_entity.type
_entity.pdbx_description
1 polymer ?
#
loop_
_entity_poly.entity_id
_entity_poly.type
_entity_poly.pdbx_seq_one_letter_code
_entity_poly.pdbx_strand_id
1 'polypeptide(L)'
;MNAIMAGPVEDEQQSKTAIEAFSQVLPSSKFLQNVGLQPALKKRSSPAETLRVQELEAQLEKEKQDKEELRQKLDGQQQEINKLKIQSEEARQKHLEDVGDLKKQLEENNALLHGMISFNQSQ
;
A
#
# COMPACT_ATOMS: atom_id res chain seq x y z
N MET A 1 72.95 -22.10 -44.38
CA MET A 1 72.04 -23.15 -44.88
C MET A 1 70.88 -23.26 -43.91
N ASN A 2 69.67 -23.30 -44.47
CA ASN A 2 68.37 -23.17 -43.80
C ASN A 2 68.04 -24.34 -42.87
N ALA A 3 67.27 -24.08 -41.81
CA ALA A 3 66.27 -25.02 -41.30
C ALA A 3 65.14 -24.23 -40.61
N ILE A 4 63.92 -24.55 -41.03
CA ILE A 4 62.65 -23.85 -40.80
C ILE A 4 61.87 -24.60 -39.70
N MET A 5 60.95 -23.88 -39.03
CA MET A 5 59.78 -24.39 -38.27
C MET A 5 60.05 -25.06 -36.91
N ALA A 6 59.17 -24.96 -35.91
CA ALA A 6 57.72 -24.73 -35.93
C ALA A 6 57.26 -23.89 -34.72
N GLY A 7 56.12 -23.22 -34.86
CA GLY A 7 55.44 -22.49 -33.78
C GLY A 7 54.92 -23.42 -32.67
N PRO A 8 54.30 -22.86 -31.62
CA PRO A 8 53.75 -23.65 -30.53
C PRO A 8 52.63 -24.54 -31.08
N VAL A 9 52.81 -25.85 -30.90
CA VAL A 9 51.80 -26.87 -31.19
C VAL A 9 50.63 -26.61 -30.24
N GLU A 10 49.46 -26.32 -30.80
CA GLU A 10 48.21 -26.27 -30.08
C GLU A 10 48.02 -27.60 -29.34
N ASP A 11 47.81 -27.55 -28.02
CA ASP A 11 47.43 -28.70 -27.22
C ASP A 11 46.20 -29.35 -27.86
N GLU A 12 46.40 -30.54 -28.44
CA GLU A 12 45.33 -31.43 -28.83
C GLU A 12 44.49 -31.72 -27.58
N GLN A 13 43.35 -31.03 -27.48
CA GLN A 13 42.33 -31.27 -26.48
C GLN A 13 41.79 -32.68 -26.67
N GLN A 14 42.47 -33.68 -26.09
CA GLN A 14 41.97 -35.04 -26.00
C GLN A 14 40.56 -34.97 -25.43
N SER A 15 39.58 -35.43 -26.21
CA SER A 15 38.20 -35.54 -25.79
C SER A 15 38.11 -36.54 -24.63
N LYS A 16 38.25 -36.03 -23.41
CA LYS A 16 38.15 -36.81 -22.17
C LYS A 16 36.81 -37.56 -22.16
N THR A 17 36.87 -38.85 -21.87
CA THR A 17 35.66 -39.65 -21.74
C THR A 17 34.87 -39.17 -20.52
N ALA A 18 33.53 -39.26 -20.53
CA ALA A 18 32.69 -38.78 -19.42
C ALA A 18 33.15 -39.30 -18.04
N ILE A 19 33.54 -40.58 -17.96
CA ILE A 19 34.06 -41.24 -16.75
C ILE A 19 35.32 -40.53 -16.22
N GLU A 20 36.18 -40.08 -17.13
CA GLU A 20 37.45 -39.43 -16.82
C GLU A 20 37.23 -37.99 -16.35
N ALA A 21 36.25 -37.30 -16.96
CA ALA A 21 35.79 -35.99 -16.49
C ALA A 21 35.17 -36.08 -15.09
N PHE A 22 34.35 -37.09 -14.81
CA PHE A 22 33.80 -37.33 -13.48
C PHE A 22 34.89 -37.66 -12.46
N SER A 23 35.88 -38.46 -12.84
CA SER A 23 37.02 -38.80 -11.97
C SER A 23 37.84 -37.57 -11.56
N GLN A 24 37.90 -36.54 -12.41
CA GLN A 24 38.56 -35.27 -12.09
C GLN A 24 37.76 -34.40 -11.10
N VAL A 25 36.43 -34.44 -11.15
CA VAL A 25 35.58 -33.58 -10.30
C VAL A 25 35.07 -34.28 -9.04
N LEU A 26 35.04 -35.61 -9.00
CA LEU A 26 34.63 -36.41 -7.84
C LEU A 26 35.39 -36.04 -6.54
N PRO A 27 36.72 -35.81 -6.57
CA PRO A 27 37.46 -35.35 -5.40
C PRO A 27 37.18 -33.90 -5.00
N SER A 28 36.53 -33.10 -5.86
CA SER A 28 36.23 -31.69 -5.59
C SER A 28 35.15 -31.55 -4.54
N SER A 29 35.48 -30.93 -3.40
CA SER A 29 34.49 -30.64 -2.36
C SER A 29 33.33 -29.77 -2.89
N LYS A 30 33.57 -28.88 -3.85
CA LYS A 30 32.48 -28.11 -4.49
C LYS A 30 31.52 -29.02 -5.24
N PHE A 31 32.03 -30.01 -5.97
CA PHE A 31 31.20 -30.99 -6.67
C PHE A 31 30.36 -31.78 -5.66
N LEU A 32 30.99 -32.34 -4.61
CA LEU A 32 30.30 -33.09 -3.56
C LEU A 32 29.24 -32.26 -2.82
N GLN A 33 29.48 -30.97 -2.59
CA GLN A 33 28.49 -30.05 -2.02
C GLN A 33 27.33 -29.81 -2.99
N ASN A 34 27.61 -29.61 -4.28
CA ASN A 34 26.59 -29.38 -5.30
C ASN A 34 25.70 -30.61 -5.53
N VAL A 35 26.27 -31.82 -5.46
CA VAL A 35 25.52 -33.09 -5.61
C VAL A 35 24.88 -33.58 -4.30
N GLY A 36 24.98 -32.79 -3.22
CA GLY A 36 24.37 -33.10 -1.92
C GLY A 36 25.04 -34.24 -1.12
N LEU A 37 26.21 -34.71 -1.56
CA LEU A 37 27.00 -35.75 -0.87
C LEU A 37 27.82 -35.18 0.29
N GLN A 38 28.09 -33.87 0.28
CA GLN A 38 28.64 -33.14 1.43
C GLN A 38 27.68 -32.01 1.83
N PRO A 39 27.49 -31.76 3.13
CA PRO A 39 26.80 -30.57 3.59
C PRO A 39 27.55 -29.34 3.07
N ALA A 40 26.85 -28.46 2.36
CA ALA A 40 27.38 -27.13 2.08
C ALA A 40 27.69 -26.45 3.42
N LEU A 41 28.85 -25.80 3.52
CA LEU A 41 29.14 -24.95 4.68
C LEU A 41 28.01 -23.92 4.77
N LYS A 42 27.18 -24.03 5.82
CA LYS A 42 26.13 -23.03 6.08
C LYS A 42 26.86 -21.69 6.21
N LYS A 43 26.65 -20.77 5.25
CA LYS A 43 27.06 -19.38 5.42
C LYS A 43 26.37 -18.91 6.70
N ARG A 44 27.13 -18.73 7.78
CA ARG A 44 26.63 -18.08 8.99
C ARG A 44 26.20 -16.69 8.57
N SER A 45 24.96 -16.31 8.88
CA SER A 45 24.50 -14.94 8.66
C SER A 45 25.51 -14.02 9.32
N SER A 46 25.96 -13.01 8.58
CA SER A 46 26.87 -12.04 9.15
C SER A 46 26.13 -11.28 10.27
N PRO A 47 26.82 -10.84 11.33
CA PRO A 47 26.21 -9.99 12.36
C PRO A 47 25.53 -8.74 11.77
N ALA A 48 26.04 -8.23 10.64
CA ALA A 48 25.44 -7.12 9.91
C ALA A 48 24.08 -7.47 9.29
N GLU A 49 23.91 -8.68 8.74
CA GLU A 49 22.63 -9.16 8.23
C GLU A 49 21.61 -9.32 9.36
N THR A 50 22.03 -9.84 10.52
CA THR A 50 21.16 -9.99 11.70
C THR A 50 20.71 -8.63 12.24
N LEU A 51 21.62 -7.65 12.34
CA LEU A 51 21.27 -6.28 12.78
C LEU A 51 20.29 -5.62 11.82
N ARG A 52 20.48 -5.79 10.50
CA ARG A 52 19.57 -5.24 9.49
C ARG A 52 18.17 -5.85 9.59
N VAL A 53 18.06 -7.15 9.83
CA VAL A 53 16.76 -7.81 10.03
C VAL A 53 16.07 -7.24 11.26
N GLN A 54 16.79 -7.10 12.38
CA GLN A 54 16.23 -6.54 13.60
C GLN A 54 15.77 -5.09 13.44
N GLU A 55 16.52 -4.27 12.71
CA GLU A 55 16.13 -2.90 12.37
C GLU A 55 14.86 -2.88 11.52
N LEU A 56 14.77 -3.72 10.49
CA LEU A 56 13.59 -3.82 9.63
C LEU A 56 12.36 -4.30 10.40
N GLU A 57 12.53 -5.25 11.34
CA GLU A 57 11.45 -5.70 12.22
C GLU A 57 10.95 -4.57 13.12
N ALA A 58 11.86 -3.76 13.68
CA ALA A 58 11.50 -2.60 14.49
C ALA A 58 10.78 -1.51 13.67
N GLN A 59 11.24 -1.24 12.44
CA GLN A 59 10.59 -0.29 11.53
C GLN A 59 9.19 -0.78 11.14
N LEU A 60 9.03 -2.07 10.84
CA LEU A 60 7.75 -2.67 10.49
C LEU A 60 6.75 -2.57 11.66
N GLU A 61 7.20 -2.83 12.88
CA GLU A 61 6.34 -2.73 14.06
C GLU A 61 5.88 -1.29 14.31
N LYS A 62 6.80 -0.33 14.16
CA LYS A 62 6.45 1.09 14.22
C LYS A 62 5.44 1.46 13.13
N GLU A 63 5.66 1.04 11.89
CA GLU A 63 4.76 1.35 10.78
C GLU A 63 3.36 0.75 10.98
N LYS A 64 3.25 -0.44 11.58
CA LYS A 64 1.95 -1.03 11.95
C LYS A 64 1.23 -0.18 13.00
N GLN A 65 1.94 0.31 14.01
CA GLN A 65 1.37 1.18 15.03
C GLN A 65 0.92 2.51 14.42
N ASP A 66 1.77 3.16 13.64
CA ASP A 66 1.46 4.41 12.93
C ASP A 66 0.23 4.24 12.01
N LYS A 67 0.15 3.11 11.29
CA LYS A 67 -0.99 2.78 10.43
C LYS A 67 -2.29 2.61 11.24
N GLU A 68 -2.23 1.94 12.38
CA GLU A 68 -3.40 1.76 13.24
C GLU A 68 -3.87 3.09 13.85
N GLU A 69 -2.95 3.95 14.29
CA GLU A 69 -3.28 5.30 14.74
C GLU A 69 -3.94 6.14 13.63
N LEU A 70 -3.40 6.08 12.41
CA LEU A 70 -4.00 6.77 11.27
C LEU A 70 -5.39 6.25 10.95
N ARG A 71 -5.60 4.93 11.05
CA ARG A 71 -6.91 4.31 10.83
C ARG A 71 -7.93 4.77 11.88
N GLN A 72 -7.53 4.86 13.14
CA GLN A 72 -8.38 5.38 14.23
C GLN A 72 -8.72 6.85 14.02
N LYS A 73 -7.74 7.68 13.62
CA LYS A 73 -7.98 9.09 13.28
C LYS A 73 -8.97 9.22 12.11
N LEU A 74 -8.80 8.40 11.06
CA LEU A 74 -9.70 8.40 9.91
C LEU A 74 -11.12 8.02 10.31
N ASP A 75 -11.29 6.98 11.12
CA ASP A 75 -12.61 6.55 11.60
C ASP A 75 -13.28 7.65 12.44
N GLY A 76 -12.53 8.27 13.35
CA GLY A 76 -13.03 9.39 14.15
C GLY A 76 -13.45 10.58 13.30
N GLN A 77 -12.65 10.95 12.28
CA GLN A 77 -13.01 11.99 11.33
C GLN A 77 -14.25 11.63 10.52
N GLN A 78 -14.39 10.37 10.10
CA GLN A 78 -15.55 9.92 9.34
C GLN A 78 -16.84 9.99 10.18
N GLN A 79 -16.76 9.64 11.46
CA GLN A 79 -17.88 9.76 12.39
C GLN A 79 -18.28 11.23 12.59
N GLU A 80 -17.32 12.13 12.78
CA GLU A 80 -17.60 13.56 12.96
C GLU A 80 -18.21 14.18 11.70
N ILE A 81 -17.70 13.82 10.51
CA ILE A 81 -18.29 14.25 9.24
C ILE A 81 -19.74 13.78 9.12
N ASN A 82 -20.02 12.53 9.46
CA ASN A 82 -21.39 11.99 9.41
C ASN A 82 -22.33 12.73 10.37
N LYS A 83 -21.86 13.00 11.60
CA LYS A 83 -22.61 13.77 12.59
C LYS A 83 -22.90 15.19 12.11
N LEU A 84 -21.89 15.90 11.59
CA LEU A 84 -22.04 17.25 11.05
C LEU A 84 -23.00 17.27 9.85
N LYS A 85 -22.97 16.24 8.99
CA LYS A 85 -23.88 16.12 7.86
C LYS A 85 -25.33 15.99 8.32
N ILE A 86 -25.61 15.13 9.30
CA ILE A 86 -26.96 14.97 9.88
C ILE A 86 -27.43 16.29 10.48
N GLN A 87 -26.61 16.92 11.32
CA GLN A 87 -26.96 18.21 11.94
C GLN A 87 -27.22 19.30 10.90
N SER A 88 -26.41 19.36 9.85
CA SER A 88 -26.60 20.33 8.76
C SER A 88 -27.91 20.08 8.00
N GLU A 89 -28.27 18.82 7.79
CA GLU A 89 -29.50 18.45 7.10
C GLU A 89 -30.75 18.76 7.94
N GLU A 90 -30.70 18.46 9.24
CA GLU A 90 -31.74 18.81 10.21
C GLU A 90 -31.92 20.34 10.31
N ALA A 91 -30.83 21.10 10.44
CA ALA A 91 -30.88 22.55 10.48
C ALA A 91 -31.46 23.14 9.19
N ARG A 92 -31.10 22.58 8.03
CA ARG A 92 -31.65 22.99 6.74
C ARG A 92 -33.15 22.68 6.65
N GLN A 93 -33.57 21.52 7.12
CA GLN A 93 -34.98 21.12 7.10
C GLN A 93 -35.82 22.03 7.99
N LYS A 94 -35.36 22.31 9.21
CA LYS A 94 -36.02 23.25 10.12
C LYS A 94 -36.13 24.64 9.51
N HIS A 95 -35.06 25.15 8.90
CA HIS A 95 -35.10 26.44 8.22
C HIS A 95 -36.12 26.47 7.05
N LEU A 96 -36.28 25.37 6.32
CA LEU A 96 -37.29 25.28 5.26
C LEU A 96 -38.71 25.30 5.82
N GLU A 97 -38.94 24.63 6.96
CA GLU A 97 -40.22 24.65 7.67
C GLU A 97 -40.55 26.07 8.16
N ASP A 98 -39.60 26.74 8.84
CA ASP A 98 -39.75 28.11 9.34
C ASP A 98 -40.09 29.09 8.19
N VAL A 99 -39.42 28.97 7.04
CA VAL A 99 -39.71 29.78 5.85
C VAL A 99 -41.10 29.48 5.28
N GLY A 100 -41.52 28.21 5.30
CA GLY A 100 -42.86 27.80 4.88
C GLY A 100 -43.95 28.43 5.73
N ASP A 101 -43.79 28.38 7.05
CA ASP A 101 -44.73 28.95 8.01
C ASP A 101 -44.83 30.48 7.87
N LEU A 102 -43.69 31.15 7.70
CA LEU A 102 -43.67 32.60 7.47
C LEU A 102 -44.37 32.99 6.17
N LYS A 103 -44.21 32.21 5.09
CA LYS A 103 -44.94 32.44 3.83
C LYS A 103 -46.44 32.28 4.02
N LYS A 104 -46.87 31.23 4.74
CA LYS A 104 -48.29 31.02 5.03
C LYS A 104 -48.88 32.17 5.84
N GLN A 105 -48.19 32.62 6.89
CA GLN A 105 -48.62 33.79 7.67
C GLN A 105 -48.71 35.06 6.81
N LEU A 106 -47.78 35.26 5.88
CA LEU A 106 -47.81 36.38 4.95
C LEU A 106 -49.03 36.32 4.02
N GLU A 107 -49.34 35.15 3.46
CA GLU A 107 -50.52 34.93 2.61
C GLU A 107 -51.82 35.16 3.37
N GLU A 108 -51.93 34.64 4.60
CA GLU A 108 -53.10 34.85 5.48
C GLU A 108 -53.29 36.33 5.82
N ASN A 109 -52.20 37.04 6.15
CA ASN A 109 -52.25 38.47 6.44
C ASN A 109 -52.65 39.29 5.20
N ASN A 110 -52.08 38.98 4.03
CA ASN A 110 -52.46 39.64 2.78
C ASN A 110 -53.94 39.40 2.44
N ALA A 111 -54.44 38.17 2.62
CA ALA A 111 -55.84 37.85 2.41
C ALA A 111 -56.76 38.65 3.35
N LEU A 112 -56.39 38.77 4.63
CA LEU A 112 -57.11 39.58 5.61
C LEU A 112 -57.14 41.07 5.20
N LEU A 113 -56.00 41.63 4.79
CA LEU A 113 -55.91 43.02 4.33
C LEU A 113 -56.82 43.27 3.12
N HIS A 114 -56.80 42.38 2.13
CA HIS A 114 -57.71 42.47 0.98
C HIS A 114 -59.18 42.38 1.37
N GLY A 115 -59.52 41.53 2.35
CA GLY A 115 -60.87 41.46 2.91
C GLY A 115 -61.31 42.77 3.57
N MET A 116 -60.44 43.38 4.37
CA MET A 116 -60.71 44.68 5.02
C MET A 116 -60.89 45.81 4.01
N ILE A 117 -60.05 45.86 2.98
CA ILE A 117 -60.15 46.87 1.92
C ILE A 117 -61.48 46.72 1.17
N SER A 118 -61.84 45.49 0.80
CA SER A 118 -63.08 45.21 0.08
C SER A 118 -64.32 45.57 0.90
N PHE A 119 -64.32 45.27 2.20
CA PHE A 119 -65.40 45.64 3.12
C PHE A 119 -65.58 47.16 3.23
N ASN A 120 -64.48 47.91 3.34
CA ASN A 120 -64.52 49.38 3.40
C ASN A 120 -65.01 50.01 2.10
N GLN A 121 -64.82 49.36 0.95
CA GLN A 121 -65.30 49.84 -0.34
C GLN A 121 -66.79 49.54 -0.60
N SER A 122 -67.39 48.63 0.17
CA SER A 122 -68.80 48.24 0.03
C SER A 122 -69.77 48.97 0.98
N GLN A 123 -69.26 49.87 1.82
CA GLN A 123 -70.02 50.78 2.70
C GLN A 123 -70.10 52.18 2.07
#